data_AF-A0A8J6EI58-F1
#
_entry.id   AF-A0A8J6EI58-F1
#
_cell.length_a   1.000
_cell.length_b   1.000
_cell.length_c   1.000
_cell.angle_alpha   90.00
_cell.angle_beta   90.00
_cell.angle_gamma   90.00
#
_symmetry.space_group_name_H-M   'P 1'
#
loop_
_entity.id
_entity.type
_entity.pdbx_description
1 polymer ?
#
loop_
_entity_poly.entity_id
_entity_poly.type
_entity_poly.pdbx_seq_one_letter_code
_entity_poly.pdbx_strand_id
1 'polypeptide(L)'
;MSSMQVRLHDYNSISIFLAPSVLTLLENKMLAELPNDARVVTGRFPLPTWVPSDIIGEGIDRAWAYDIRTVRQAVTPKEQGTEV
;
A
#
# COMPACT_ATOMS: atom_id res chain seq x y z
N MET A 1 -13.98 27.83 14.54
CA MET A 1 -13.18 26.59 14.60
C MET A 1 -13.75 25.63 13.57
N SER A 2 -13.00 25.37 12.50
CA SER A 2 -13.44 24.58 11.36
C SER A 2 -13.73 23.14 11.80
N SER A 3 -14.96 22.66 11.59
CA SER A 3 -15.31 21.26 11.83
C SER A 3 -14.73 20.41 10.71
N MET A 4 -13.75 19.57 11.02
CA MET A 4 -13.29 18.54 10.10
C MET A 4 -14.33 17.41 10.09
N GLN A 5 -15.38 17.58 9.30
CA GLN A 5 -16.32 16.51 9.01
C GLN A 5 -15.65 15.51 8.07
N VAL A 6 -15.08 14.46 8.66
CA VAL A 6 -14.60 13.30 7.91
C VAL A 6 -15.83 12.47 7.52
N ARG A 7 -16.23 12.58 6.25
CA ARG A 7 -17.31 11.75 5.69
C ARG A 7 -16.73 10.40 5.29
N LEU A 8 -17.01 9.39 6.10
CA LEU A 8 -16.49 8.02 5.97
C LEU A 8 -17.06 7.22 4.78
N HIS A 9 -17.85 7.84 3.89
CA HIS A 9 -18.54 7.17 2.78
C HIS A 9 -17.67 6.98 1.52
N ASP A 10 -16.54 7.70 1.40
CA ASP A 10 -15.60 7.59 0.26
C ASP A 10 -14.40 6.65 0.53
N TYR A 11 -14.40 5.92 1.66
CA TYR A 11 -13.23 5.20 2.13
C TYR A 11 -13.21 3.74 1.67
N ASN A 12 -12.46 3.45 0.60
CA ASN A 12 -11.97 2.10 0.27
C ASN A 12 -10.71 1.73 1.10
N SER A 13 -10.59 2.28 2.30
CA SER A 13 -9.36 2.27 3.08
C SER A 13 -9.38 1.15 4.10
N ILE A 14 -8.72 0.06 3.75
CA ILE A 14 -8.45 -1.06 4.64
C ILE A 14 -7.30 -0.65 5.57
N SER A 15 -7.55 -0.52 6.86
CA SER A 15 -6.51 -0.35 7.88
C SER A 15 -6.36 -1.64 8.68
N ILE A 16 -5.17 -2.23 8.64
CA ILE A 16 -4.91 -3.55 9.23
C ILE A 16 -3.74 -3.43 10.20
N PHE A 17 -3.98 -3.88 11.43
CA PHE A 17 -2.99 -3.92 12.51
C PHE A 17 -2.59 -5.38 12.74
N LEU A 18 -1.37 -5.76 12.35
CA LEU A 18 -0.96 -7.16 12.37
C LEU A 18 0.49 -7.34 12.82
N ALA A 19 0.77 -8.55 13.34
CA ALA A 19 2.10 -8.99 13.72
C ALA A 19 3.05 -9.07 12.50
N PRO A 20 4.37 -8.90 12.66
CA PRO A 20 5.32 -8.88 11.54
C PRO A 20 5.25 -10.11 10.63
N SER A 21 4.96 -11.29 11.19
CA SER A 21 4.92 -12.57 10.46
C SER A 21 3.82 -12.69 9.41
N VAL A 22 2.79 -11.83 9.45
CA VAL A 22 1.65 -11.90 8.52
C VAL A 22 1.66 -10.76 7.49
N LEU A 23 2.60 -9.82 7.58
CA LEU A 23 2.70 -8.70 6.62
C LEU A 23 2.94 -9.20 5.20
N THR A 24 3.81 -10.20 5.00
CA THR A 24 4.07 -10.77 3.66
C THR A 24 2.87 -11.55 3.10
N LEU A 25 2.12 -12.27 3.95
CA LEU A 25 0.89 -12.93 3.52
C LEU A 25 -0.17 -11.89 3.11
N LEU A 26 -0.23 -10.77 3.84
CA LEU A 26 -1.12 -9.67 3.54
C LEU A 26 -0.77 -8.99 2.21
N GLU A 27 0.52 -8.72 1.96
CA GLU A 27 1.00 -8.21 0.67
C GLU A 27 0.49 -9.07 -0.48
N ASN A 28 0.66 -10.39 -0.40
CA ASN A 28 0.19 -11.32 -1.43
C ASN A 28 -1.32 -11.30 -1.60
N LYS A 29 -2.09 -11.27 -0.50
CA LYS A 29 -3.56 -11.21 -0.56
C LYS A 29 -4.05 -9.89 -1.17
N MET A 30 -3.44 -8.77 -0.80
CA MET A 30 -3.76 -7.46 -1.36
C MET A 30 -3.42 -7.41 -2.86
N LEU A 31 -2.29 -7.97 -3.29
CA LEU A 31 -1.97 -8.09 -4.73
C LEU A 31 -2.87 -9.08 -5.46
N ALA A 32 -3.49 -10.04 -4.80
CA ALA A 32 -4.45 -10.92 -5.46
C ALA A 32 -5.82 -10.25 -5.62
N GLU A 33 -6.29 -9.52 -4.60
CA GLU A 33 -7.67 -9.05 -4.49
C GLU A 33 -7.87 -7.59 -4.93
N LEU A 34 -6.86 -6.73 -4.78
CA LEU A 34 -7.03 -5.30 -5.07
C LEU A 34 -6.89 -4.98 -6.56
N PRO A 35 -7.75 -4.09 -7.08
CA PRO A 35 -7.63 -3.60 -8.45
C PRO A 35 -6.39 -2.71 -8.59
N ASN A 36 -5.96 -2.52 -9.83
CA ASN A 36 -4.80 -1.72 -10.19
C ASN A 36 -4.89 -0.26 -9.68
N ASP A 37 -6.08 0.33 -9.74
CA ASP A 37 -6.29 1.71 -9.30
C ASP A 37 -6.44 1.86 -7.77
N ALA A 38 -6.33 0.76 -7.02
CA ALA A 38 -6.36 0.81 -5.57
C ALA A 38 -5.06 1.38 -4.98
N ARG A 39 -5.21 2.03 -3.84
CA ARG A 39 -4.12 2.58 -3.03
C ARG A 39 -4.23 2.05 -1.61
N VAL A 40 -3.15 1.44 -1.13
CA VAL A 40 -3.05 0.92 0.24
C VAL A 40 -2.32 1.95 1.09
N VAL A 41 -2.81 2.21 2.31
CA VAL A 41 -2.15 3.12 3.25
C VAL A 41 -1.92 2.37 4.55
N THR A 42 -0.67 2.33 5.02
CA THR A 42 -0.30 1.75 6.31
C THR A 42 0.24 2.82 7.24
N GLY A 43 -0.06 2.69 8.53
CA GLY A 43 0.49 3.55 9.60
C GLY A 43 1.40 2.74 10.52
N ARG A 44 2.36 3.42 11.16
CA ARG A 44 3.37 2.87 12.09
C ARG A 44 4.38 1.87 11.51
N PHE A 45 3.94 0.95 10.66
CA PHE A 45 4.78 -0.06 10.04
C PHE A 45 4.61 -0.04 8.52
N PRO A 46 5.71 0.14 7.76
CA PRO A 46 5.68 -0.04 6.31
C PRO A 46 5.51 -1.53 5.97
N LEU A 47 4.93 -1.80 4.80
CA LEU A 47 4.98 -3.11 4.18
C LEU A 47 6.44 -3.44 3.79
N PRO A 48 6.98 -4.61 4.17
CA PRO A 48 8.40 -4.92 4.07
C PRO A 48 8.92 -5.04 2.63
N THR A 49 8.10 -5.49 1.70
CA THR A 49 8.52 -5.78 0.32
C THR A 49 8.16 -4.65 -0.64
N TRP A 50 7.18 -3.83 -0.29
CA TRP A 50 6.63 -2.82 -1.19
C TRP A 50 7.36 -1.49 -1.07
N VAL A 51 7.59 -0.85 -2.20
CA VAL A 51 8.11 0.52 -2.24
C VAL A 51 6.94 1.50 -2.11
N PRO A 52 6.92 2.37 -1.09
CA PRO A 52 5.87 3.37 -0.92
C PRO A 52 5.94 4.43 -2.02
N SER A 53 4.80 4.87 -2.53
CA SER A 53 4.71 6.02 -3.43
C SER A 53 4.80 7.35 -2.67
N ASP A 54 4.23 7.40 -1.48
CA ASP A 54 4.29 8.57 -0.61
C ASP A 54 4.53 8.17 0.85
N ILE A 55 5.25 9.02 1.57
CA ILE A 55 5.50 8.89 3.00
C ILE A 55 5.16 10.22 3.65
N ILE A 56 4.27 10.20 4.64
CA ILE A 56 3.80 11.41 5.33
C ILE A 56 3.94 11.21 6.84
N GLY A 57 4.30 12.27 7.55
CA GLY A 57 4.42 12.26 9.02
C GLY A 57 5.78 11.79 9.53
N GLU A 58 5.94 11.86 10.84
CA GLU A 58 7.20 11.57 11.53
C GLU A 58 6.99 10.63 12.73
N GLY A 59 8.03 9.86 13.07
CA GLY A 59 8.00 8.95 14.21
C GLY A 59 6.83 7.96 14.16
N ILE A 60 6.04 7.94 15.24
CA ILE A 60 4.88 7.05 15.41
C ILE A 60 3.68 7.42 14.53
N ASP A 61 3.63 8.66 14.04
CA ASP A 61 2.55 9.18 13.21
C ASP A 61 2.88 9.08 11.71
N ARG A 62 3.98 8.38 11.39
CA ARG A 62 4.37 8.13 10.00
C ARG A 62 3.42 7.14 9.34
N ALA A 63 3.01 7.50 8.13
CA ALA A 63 2.19 6.69 7.24
C ALA A 63 2.87 6.53 5.87
N TRP A 64 2.61 5.38 5.24
CA TRP A 64 3.11 5.02 3.93
C TRP A 64 1.93 4.71 3.03
N ALA A 65 1.97 5.21 1.81
CA ALA A 65 1.00 4.89 0.79
C ALA A 65 1.65 4.08 -0.34
N TYR A 66 0.87 3.18 -0.92
CA TYR A 66 1.30 2.25 -1.95
C TYR A 66 0.26 2.19 -3.06
N ASP A 67 0.65 2.51 -4.28
CA ASP A 67 -0.21 2.35 -5.45
C ASP A 67 -0.06 0.94 -6.03
N ILE A 68 -1.16 0.18 -6.10
CA ILE A 68 -1.12 -1.24 -6.46
C ILE A 68 -0.56 -1.47 -7.87
N ARG A 69 -0.85 -0.57 -8.83
CA ARG A 69 -0.20 -0.56 -10.15
C ARG A 69 1.32 -0.59 -10.07
N THR A 70 1.89 0.31 -9.30
CA THR A 70 3.35 0.47 -9.18
C THR A 70 3.97 -0.73 -8.49
N VAL A 71 3.33 -1.21 -7.43
CA VAL A 71 3.78 -2.41 -6.71
C VAL A 71 3.80 -3.63 -7.63
N ARG A 72 2.74 -3.88 -8.40
CA ARG A 72 2.69 -5.00 -9.35
C ARG A 72 3.78 -4.93 -10.42
N GLN A 73 4.06 -3.73 -10.92
CA GLN A 73 5.14 -3.51 -11.89
C GLN A 73 6.53 -3.77 -11.30
N ALA A 74 6.73 -3.49 -10.01
CA ALA A 74 7.99 -3.76 -9.32
C ALA A 74 8.16 -5.26 -8.99
N VAL A 75 7.06 -5.96 -8.67
CA VAL A 75 7.06 -7.39 -8.31
C VAL A 75 7.16 -8.30 -9.54
N THR A 76 6.69 -7.86 -10.71
CA THR A 76 6.81 -8.61 -11.96
C THR A 76 8.06 -8.14 -12.69
N PRO A 77 9.18 -8.89 -12.69
CA PRO A 77 10.32 -8.52 -13.51
C PRO A 77 9.85 -8.53 -14.96
N LYS A 78 10.02 -7.41 -15.64
CA LYS A 78 9.83 -7.31 -17.08
C LYS A 78 10.80 -8.33 -17.69
N GLU A 79 10.30 -9.46 -18.21
CA GLU A 79 11.05 -10.24 -19.19
C GLU A 79 11.30 -9.28 -20.35
N GLN A 80 12.48 -8.66 -20.35
CA GLN A 80 12.97 -7.90 -21.49
C GLN A 80 13.15 -8.92 -22.61
N GLY A 81 12.22 -8.87 -23.56
CA GLY A 81 12.32 -9.62 -24.80
C GLY A 81 13.66 -9.34 -25.45
N THR A 82 14.40 -10.42 -25.67
CA THR A 82 15.44 -10.52 -26.69
C THR A 82 14.82 -10.09 -28.02
N GLU A 83 15.27 -8.97 -28.56
CA GLU A 83 15.10 -8.69 -29.99
C GLU A 83 16.45 -8.95 -30.68
N VAL A 84 16.36 -9.78 -31.71
CA VAL A 84 17.41 -10.45 -32.49
C VAL A 84 18.17 -9.52 -33.42
#